data_AF-A0A2N6DYF7-F1
#
_entry.id   AF-A0A2N6DYF7-F1
#
_cell.length_a   1.000
_cell.length_b   1.000
_cell.length_c   1.000
_cell.angle_alpha   90.00
_cell.angle_beta   90.00
_cell.angle_gamma   90.00
#
_symmetry.space_group_name_H-M   'P 1'
#
loop_
_entity.id
_entity.type
_entity.pdbx_description
1 polymer ?
#
loop_
_entity_poly.entity_id
_entity_poly.type
_entity_poly.pdbx_seq_one_letter_code
_entity_poly.pdbx_strand_id
1 'polypeptide(L)' 'MNNDPKISLDCPYCEASICQSLSWFKKTYATCPSCDKGLSAGQFEAVIADLEAAMEASTDEMVHGKPHGGCCGKTSCG' A
#
# COMPACT_ATOMS: atom_id res chain seq x y z
N MET A 1 -18.59 5.50 -5.39
CA MET A 1 -18.31 5.17 -3.98
C MET A 1 -16.85 5.50 -3.71
N ASN A 2 -16.55 6.26 -2.65
CA ASN A 2 -15.17 6.62 -2.30
C ASN A 2 -14.49 5.38 -1.67
N ASN A 3 -13.89 4.52 -2.50
CA ASN A 3 -13.13 3.35 -2.05
C ASN A 3 -11.75 3.82 -1.56
N ASP A 4 -11.72 4.49 -0.41
CA ASP A 4 -10.46 4.79 0.27
C ASP A 4 -9.90 3.48 0.84
N PRO A 5 -8.68 3.05 0.45
CA PRO A 5 -8.12 1.80 0.92
C PRO A 5 -7.93 1.86 2.43
N LYS A 6 -8.45 0.85 3.15
CA LYS A 6 -8.17 0.67 4.57
C LYS A 6 -6.80 0.03 4.72
N ILE A 7 -5.94 0.68 5.49
CA ILE A 7 -4.59 0.23 5.80
C ILE A 7 -4.47 0.04 7.32
N SER A 8 -3.52 -0.80 7.71
CA SER A 8 -3.18 -1.02 9.12
C SER A 8 -1.77 -0.50 9.36
N LEU A 9 -1.63 0.47 10.25
CA LEU A 9 -0.34 1.04 10.67
C LEU A 9 -0.21 0.98 12.19
N ASP A 10 0.99 0.75 12.68
CA ASP A 10 1.22 0.68 14.13
C ASP A 10 1.39 2.07 14.74
N CYS A 11 0.84 2.26 15.94
CA CYS A 11 0.98 3.52 16.65
C CYS A 11 2.43 3.71 17.11
N PRO A 12 3.09 4.85 16.83
CA PRO A 12 4.47 5.11 17.26
C PRO A 12 4.63 5.25 18.78
N TYR A 13 3.53 5.26 19.55
CA TYR A 13 3.55 5.43 20.99
C TYR A 13 3.23 4.18 21.80
N CYS A 14 2.27 3.38 21.34
CA CYS A 14 1.80 2.19 22.05
C CYS A 14 1.93 0.91 21.22
N GLU A 15 2.43 1.01 19.99
CA GLU A 15 2.66 -0.11 19.07
C GLU A 15 1.37 -0.90 18.76
N ALA A 16 0.21 -0.35 19.10
CA ALA A 16 -1.07 -0.93 18.75
C ALA A 16 -1.38 -0.66 17.28
N SER A 17 -1.88 -1.69 16.59
CA SER A 17 -2.26 -1.58 15.18
C SER A 17 -3.54 -0.74 15.03
N ILE A 18 -3.44 0.32 14.22
CA ILE A 18 -4.53 1.23 13.88
C ILE A 18 -5.02 0.86 12.49
N CYS A 19 -6.24 0.32 12.40
CA CYS A 19 -6.88 0.00 11.13
C CYS A 19 -7.82 1.14 10.70
N GLN A 20 -7.36 1.99 9.79
CA GLN A 20 -8.14 3.13 9.28
C GLN A 20 -7.90 3.36 7.78
N SER A 21 -8.66 4.27 7.17
CA SER A 21 -8.49 4.64 5.76
C SER A 21 -7.22 5.47 5.56
N LEU A 22 -6.60 5.41 4.38
CA LEU A 22 -5.41 6.21 4.05
C LEU A 22 -5.65 7.71 4.28
N SER A 23 -6.83 8.21 3.90
CA SER A 23 -7.26 9.58 4.18
C SER A 23 -7.35 9.93 5.67
N TRP A 24 -7.51 8.96 6.56
CA TRP A 24 -7.50 9.18 8.02
C TRP A 24 -6.09 9.49 8.52
N PHE A 25 -5.10 8.76 8.03
CA PHE A 25 -3.69 8.98 8.37
C PHE A 25 -3.11 10.27 7.75
N LYS A 26 -3.71 10.75 6.65
CA LYS A 26 -3.39 12.06 6.04
C LYS A 26 -3.96 13.27 6.80
N LYS A 27 -4.79 13.07 7.84
CA LYS A 27 -5.33 14.19 8.62
C LYS A 27 -4.22 14.90 9.39
N THR A 28 -4.25 16.22 9.40
CA THR A 28 -3.29 17.06 10.15
C THR A 28 -3.20 16.68 11.62
N TYR A 29 -4.32 16.23 12.19
CA TYR A 29 -4.42 15.77 13.56
C TYR A 29 -5.40 14.60 13.68
N ALA A 30 -4.96 13.55 14.39
CA ALA A 30 -5.77 12.42 14.77
C ALA A 30 -5.36 11.95 16.18
N THR A 31 -6.10 11.00 16.76
CA THR A 31 -5.74 10.39 18.06
C THR A 31 -5.69 8.88 17.90
N CYS A 32 -4.73 8.24 18.58
CA CYS A 32 -4.67 6.79 18.63
C CYS A 32 -5.89 6.25 19.39
N PRO A 33 -6.67 5.32 18.82
CA PRO A 33 -7.83 4.74 19.51
C PRO A 33 -7.46 3.84 20.69
N SER A 34 -6.19 3.43 20.80
CA SER A 34 -5.72 2.52 21.85
C SER A 34 -5.06 3.22 23.03
N CYS A 35 -4.45 4.39 22.81
CA CYS A 35 -3.72 5.12 23.86
C CYS A 35 -4.06 6.61 23.97
N ASP A 36 -5.01 7.09 23.16
CA ASP A 36 -5.49 8.48 23.12
C ASP A 36 -4.41 9.54 22.88
N LYS A 37 -3.19 9.15 22.52
CA LYS A 37 -2.11 10.08 22.17
C LYS A 37 -2.38 10.72 20.82
N GLY A 38 -2.04 12.01 20.72
CA GLY A 38 -2.13 12.79 19.49
C GLY A 38 -1.17 12.25 18.44
N LEU A 39 -1.70 12.04 17.24
CA LEU A 39 -0.98 11.59 16.06
C LEU A 39 -1.03 12.69 15.00
N SER A 40 0.08 12.93 14.31
CA SER A 40 0.15 13.88 13.20
C SER A 40 0.38 13.15 11.87
N ALA A 41 -0.12 13.73 10.77
CA ALA A 41 0.10 13.19 9.43
C ALA A 41 1.58 12.93 9.13
N GLY A 42 2.46 13.83 9.58
CA GLY A 42 3.91 13.72 9.36
C GLY A 42 4.54 12.46 9.98
N GLN A 43 3.91 11.84 11.00
CA GLN A 43 4.40 10.59 11.58
C GLN A 43 4.20 9.39 10.66
N PHE A 44 3.20 9.44 9.78
CA PHE A 44 2.85 8.36 8.86
C PHE A 44 3.25 8.66 7.42
N GLU A 45 3.68 9.88 7.11
CA GLU A 45 3.96 10.36 5.75
C GLU A 45 4.93 9.45 4.98
N ALA A 46 6.02 9.02 5.62
CA ALA A 46 6.99 8.13 4.98
C ALA A 46 6.38 6.76 4.58
N VAL A 47 5.56 6.18 5.47
CA VAL A 47 4.91 4.89 5.21
C VAL A 47 3.79 5.02 4.19
N ILE A 48 3.01 6.11 4.25
CA ILE A 48 1.98 6.41 3.26
C ILE A 48 2.59 6.62 1.88
N ALA A 49 3.70 7.35 1.77
CA ALA A 49 4.39 7.57 0.50
C ALA A 49 4.89 6.25 -0.12
N ASP A 50 5.44 5.34 0.68
CA ASP A 50 5.87 4.01 0.23
C ASP A 50 4.68 3.17 -0.27
N LEU A 51 3.56 3.18 0.48
CA LEU A 51 2.33 2.50 0.07
C LEU A 51 1.77 3.07 -1.24
N GLU A 52 1.74 4.40 -1.40
CA GLU A 52 1.28 5.07 -2.62
C GLU A 52 2.18 4.71 -3.82
N ALA A 53 3.51 4.71 -3.63
CA ALA A 53 4.46 4.31 -4.66
C ALA A 53 4.30 2.83 -5.08
N ALA A 54 4.08 1.93 -4.12
CA ALA A 54 3.85 0.51 -4.40
C ALA A 54 2.53 0.25 -5.17
N MET A 55 1.47 1.03 -4.88
CA MET A 55 0.21 0.97 -5.61
C MET A 55 0.35 1.45 -7.06
N GLU A 56 1.16 2.48 -7.31
CA GLU A 56 1.45 2.96 -8.66
C GLU A 56 2.30 1.94 -9.44
N ALA A 57 3.36 1.42 -8.83
CA ALA A 57 4.26 0.44 -9.44
C ALA A 57 3.55 -0.86 -9.86
N SER A 58 2.58 -1.33 -9.07
CA SER A 58 1.80 -2.53 -9.39
C SER A 58 0.89 -2.38 -10.62
N THR A 59 0.56 -1.15 -11.03
CA THR A 59 -0.22 -0.90 -12.26
C THR A 59 0.64 -1.04 -13.53
N ASP A 60 1.95 -0.76 -13.46
CA ASP A 60 2.86 -0.84 -14.61
C ASP A 60 3.19 -2.28 -15.02
N GLU A 61 3.34 -3.20 -14.06
CA GLU A 61 3.66 -4.61 -14.37
C GLU A 61 2.51 -5.39 -15.03
N MET A 62 1.28 -4.89 -14.96
CA MET A 62 0.12 -5.49 -15.63
C MET A 62 -0.11 -4.94 -17.05
N VAL A 63 0.45 -3.76 -17.37
CA VAL A 63 0.37 -3.16 -18.72
C VAL A 63 1.49 -3.64 -19.63
N HIS A 64 2.63 -4.04 -19.05
CA HIS A 64 3.67 -4.80 -19.74
C HIS A 64 3.28 -6.27 -19.82
N GLY A 65 2.16 -6.52 -20.52
CA GLY A 65 1.70 -7.83 -20.92
C GLY A 65 2.86 -8.62 -21.51
N LYS A 66 3.41 -9.52 -20.72
CA LYS A 66 4.36 -10.51 -21.16
C LYS A 66 3.54 -11.48 -22.01
N PRO A 67 3.71 -11.57 -23.34
CA PRO A 67 3.04 -12.61 -24.09
C PRO A 67 3.61 -13.95 -23.61
N HIS A 68 2.84 -14.65 -22.78
CA HIS A 68 3.00 -16.07 -22.53
C HIS A 68 2.88 -16.78 -23.88
N GLY A 69 4.00 -17.29 -24.40
CA GLY A 69 3.99 -17.97 -25.69
C GLY A 69 5.34 -18.53 -26.14
N GLY A 70 6.25 -18.82 -25.22
CA GLY A 70 7.49 -19.54 -25.51
C GLY A 70 7.39 -21.01 -25.13
N CYS A 71 6.41 -21.75 -25.66
CA CYS A 71 6.33 -23.20 -25.48
C CYS A 71 6.36 -23.89 -26.84
N CYS A 72 7.50 -24.51 -27.12
CA CYS A 72 7.70 -25.62 -28.05
C CYS A 72 7.29 -25.40 -29.52
N GLY A 73 8.25 -24.93 -30.32
CA GLY A 73 8.15 -25.04 -31.77
C GLY A 73 9.48 -24.81 -32.46
N LYS A 74 10.32 -25.87 -32.51
CA LYS A 74 11.31 -26.24 -33.55
C LYS A 74 12.56 -26.88 -32.91
N THR A 75 12.71 -28.20 -33.09
CA THR A 75 13.86 -28.83 -33.76
C THR A 75 13.67 -30.36 -33.91
N SER A 76 13.75 -30.78 -35.17
CA SER A 76 14.08 -32.09 -35.73
C SER A 76 14.73 -33.14 -34.80
N CYS A 77 14.08 -34.31 -34.70
CA CYS A 77 14.69 -35.64 -34.60
C CYS A 77 13.70 -36.64 -35.23
N GLY A 78 14.08 -37.25 -36.36
CA GLY A 78 13.28 -38.23 -37.11
C GLY A 78 13.78 -38.34 -38.54
#